data_AF-A0A6M3M896-F1
#
_entry.id   AF-A0A6M3M896-F1
#
_cell.length_a   1.000
_cell.length_b   1.000
_cell.length_c   1.000
_cell.angle_alpha   90.00
_cell.angle_beta   90.00
_cell.angle_gamma   90.00
#
_symmetry.space_group_name_H-M   'P 1'
#
loop_
_entity.id
_entity.type
_entity.pdbx_description
1 polymer ?
#
loop_
_entity_poly.entity_id
_entity_poly.type
_entity_poly.pdbx_seq_one_letter_code
_entity_poly.pdbx_strand_id
1 'polypeptide(L)'
;MSIVNTQIVAVIIAEGAKLIGQYYRNRPITLRQPSPLKVVETRASGGAGEEPLELEVGSPAPAEKAAYGVSDAETIAYQDRELGKALLLMELHLQQKCKINGVPCDCCEKHPMAIEALAEEALGMTGDSQYSDITAWARRVTPMTTTAASTSGEYDELYPQLAQEARVFRKHLMGTEDIKALISPEERARITAETISSLKEMNDDKS
;
A
#
# COMPACT_ATOMS: atom_id res chain seq x y z
N MET A 1 8.23 -36.29 6.95
CA MET A 1 7.30 -35.37 7.65
C MET A 1 7.51 -33.96 7.10
N SER A 2 6.73 -33.48 6.12
CA SER A 2 6.76 -32.06 5.66
C SER A 2 5.59 -31.72 4.70
N ILE A 3 4.37 -32.19 4.98
CA ILE A 3 3.19 -31.88 4.13
C ILE A 3 2.28 -30.84 4.81
N VAL A 4 2.34 -30.73 6.14
CA VAL A 4 1.46 -29.87 6.95
C VAL A 4 1.81 -28.37 6.83
N ASN A 5 3.07 -28.01 6.56
CA ASN A 5 3.48 -26.60 6.49
C ASN A 5 2.97 -25.88 5.23
N THR A 6 2.92 -26.56 4.08
CA THR A 6 2.55 -25.90 2.82
C THR A 6 1.06 -25.61 2.73
N GLN A 7 0.21 -26.48 3.30
CA GLN A 7 -1.24 -26.25 3.36
C GLN A 7 -1.61 -25.12 4.32
N ILE A 8 -0.93 -25.00 5.46
CA ILE A 8 -1.16 -23.88 6.40
C ILE A 8 -0.74 -22.56 5.77
N VAL A 9 0.41 -22.51 5.09
CA VAL A 9 0.86 -21.30 4.37
C VAL A 9 -0.12 -20.93 3.25
N ALA A 10 -0.61 -21.90 2.48
CA ALA A 10 -1.60 -21.66 1.44
C ALA A 10 -2.94 -21.14 2.00
N VAL A 11 -3.39 -21.65 3.15
CA VAL A 11 -4.59 -21.15 3.84
C VAL A 11 -4.37 -19.73 4.39
N ILE A 12 -3.21 -19.44 4.97
CA ILE A 12 -2.89 -18.09 5.46
C ILE A 12 -2.81 -17.08 4.31
N ILE A 13 -2.23 -17.46 3.17
CA ILE A 13 -2.16 -16.60 1.98
C ILE A 13 -3.56 -16.43 1.38
N ALA A 14 -4.34 -17.50 1.26
CA ALA A 14 -5.69 -17.44 0.68
C ALA A 14 -6.67 -16.64 1.56
N GLU A 15 -6.66 -16.84 2.87
CA GLU A 15 -7.50 -16.08 3.79
C GLU A 15 -6.97 -14.67 4.02
N GLY A 16 -5.65 -14.47 4.02
CA GLY A 16 -5.04 -13.15 4.02
C GLY A 16 -5.44 -12.33 2.79
N ALA A 17 -5.41 -12.93 1.59
CA ALA A 17 -5.83 -12.28 0.35
C ALA A 17 -7.33 -11.97 0.33
N LYS A 18 -8.17 -12.85 0.88
CA LYS A 18 -9.62 -12.59 1.03
C LYS A 18 -9.90 -11.47 2.03
N LEU A 19 -9.23 -11.46 3.18
CA LEU A 19 -9.36 -10.41 4.19
C LEU A 19 -8.91 -9.05 3.65
N ILE A 20 -7.80 -9.00 2.92
CA ILE A 20 -7.33 -7.80 2.24
C ILE A 20 -8.33 -7.37 1.16
N GLY A 21 -8.81 -8.30 0.33
CA GLY A 21 -9.81 -8.01 -0.71
C GLY A 21 -11.18 -7.58 -0.17
N GLN A 22 -11.57 -8.04 1.01
CA GLN A 22 -12.78 -7.59 1.73
C GLN A 22 -12.56 -6.22 2.40
N TYR A 23 -11.37 -6.01 2.96
CA TYR A 23 -10.96 -4.72 3.55
C TYR A 23 -11.04 -3.58 2.52
N TYR A 24 -10.54 -3.80 1.31
CA TYR A 24 -10.61 -2.81 0.24
C TYR A 24 -12.01 -2.66 -0.38
N ARG A 25 -12.85 -3.71 -0.37
CA ARG A 25 -14.23 -3.63 -0.88
C ARG A 25 -15.21 -2.92 0.06
N ASN A 26 -14.99 -3.00 1.36
CA ASN A 26 -15.98 -2.59 2.37
C ASN A 26 -15.62 -1.30 3.11
N ARG A 27 -14.64 -0.51 2.66
CA ARG A 27 -14.39 0.81 3.23
C ARG A 27 -15.35 1.85 2.64
N PRO A 28 -16.35 2.35 3.39
CA PRO A 28 -17.00 3.59 3.01
C PRO A 28 -15.95 4.70 3.08
N ILE A 29 -15.65 5.31 1.94
CA ILE A 29 -14.87 6.54 1.90
C ILE A 29 -15.70 7.61 2.61
N THR A 30 -15.44 7.80 3.90
CA THR A 30 -16.10 8.83 4.68
C THR A 30 -15.31 10.12 4.48
N LEU A 31 -15.62 10.84 3.41
CA LEU A 31 -15.11 12.20 3.24
C LEU A 31 -15.73 13.06 4.35
N ARG A 32 -14.96 13.37 5.40
CA ARG A 32 -15.36 14.42 6.33
C ARG A 32 -15.42 15.72 5.53
N GLN A 33 -16.63 16.21 5.27
CA GLN A 33 -16.78 17.51 4.65
C GLN A 33 -16.08 18.55 5.54
N PRO A 34 -15.22 19.41 4.97
CA PRO A 34 -14.64 20.50 5.73
C PRO A 34 -15.78 21.36 6.27
N SER A 35 -15.72 21.70 7.55
CA SER A 35 -16.67 22.64 8.14
C SER A 35 -16.65 23.95 7.35
N PRO A 36 -17.82 24.58 7.11
CA PRO A 36 -17.87 25.82 6.35
C PRO A 36 -17.00 26.87 7.06
N LEU A 37 -16.02 27.40 6.32
CA LEU A 37 -15.18 28.49 6.76
C LEU A 37 -16.08 29.63 7.25
N LYS A 38 -15.88 30.06 8.49
CA LYS A 38 -16.47 31.32 8.98
C LYS A 38 -15.88 32.44 8.13
N VAL A 39 -16.66 32.94 7.18
CA VAL A 39 -16.38 34.19 6.49
C VAL A 39 -16.38 35.27 7.56
N VAL A 40 -15.20 35.78 7.90
CA VAL A 40 -15.07 36.99 8.70
C VAL A 40 -15.41 38.13 7.74
N GLU A 41 -16.61 38.68 7.86
CA GLU A 41 -17.01 39.91 7.17
C GLU A 41 -16.20 41.09 7.73
N THR A 42 -15.08 41.40 7.09
CA THR A 42 -14.48 42.74 7.20
C THR A 42 -15.27 43.69 6.33
N ARG A 43 -16.13 44.50 6.97
CA ARG A 43 -16.68 45.73 6.39
C ARG A 43 -15.53 46.65 5.99
N ALA A 44 -15.43 46.97 4.71
CA ALA A 44 -14.70 48.14 4.22
C ALA A 44 -15.67 49.01 3.40
N SER A 45 -15.98 50.17 3.96
CA SER A 45 -16.74 51.23 3.31
C SER A 45 -15.80 52.07 2.45
N GLY A 46 -16.07 52.12 1.14
CA GLY A 46 -15.91 53.28 0.24
C GLY A 46 -14.53 53.92 0.03
N GLY A 47 -14.11 54.03 -1.24
CA GLY A 47 -13.13 55.03 -1.70
C GLY A 47 -12.44 54.65 -3.00
N ALA A 48 -12.70 55.41 -4.06
CA ALA A 48 -12.17 55.22 -5.41
C ALA A 48 -10.70 55.68 -5.54
N GLY A 49 -9.93 55.01 -6.40
CA GLY A 49 -8.59 55.42 -6.83
C GLY A 49 -7.82 54.25 -7.46
N GLU A 50 -7.68 54.26 -8.79
CA GLU A 50 -6.88 53.29 -9.55
C GLU A 50 -5.38 53.59 -9.38
N GLU A 51 -4.62 52.61 -8.86
CA GLU A 51 -3.19 52.43 -9.11
C GLU A 51 -2.87 50.92 -9.05
N PRO A 52 -1.97 50.38 -9.89
CA PRO A 52 -1.72 48.94 -9.94
C PRO A 52 -0.82 48.53 -8.77
N LEU A 53 -1.39 47.83 -7.79
CA LEU A 53 -0.66 47.23 -6.67
C LEU A 53 0.26 46.11 -7.18
N GLU A 54 1.57 46.30 -7.01
CA GLU A 54 2.58 45.23 -7.06
C GLU A 54 2.17 44.13 -6.07
N LEU A 55 1.99 42.91 -6.57
CA LEU A 55 1.76 41.72 -5.76
C LEU A 55 3.06 41.38 -5.03
N GLU A 56 3.23 41.90 -3.81
CA GLU A 56 4.13 41.29 -2.86
C GLU A 56 3.63 39.86 -2.59
N VAL A 57 4.36 38.89 -3.12
CA VAL A 57 4.19 37.46 -2.81
C VAL A 57 4.62 37.28 -1.36
N GLY A 58 3.69 37.56 -0.45
CA GLY A 58 3.82 37.22 0.96
C GLY A 58 4.10 35.73 1.07
N SER A 59 5.28 35.41 1.59
CA SER A 59 5.71 34.07 1.93
C SER A 59 4.57 33.31 2.64
N PRO A 60 4.14 32.13 2.17
CA PRO A 60 3.03 31.44 2.81
C PRO A 60 3.42 31.14 4.25
N ALA A 61 2.62 31.66 5.19
CA ALA A 61 2.68 31.28 6.59
C ALA A 61 2.62 29.75 6.69
N PRO A 62 3.34 29.14 7.65
CA PRO A 62 3.32 27.69 7.81
C PRO A 62 1.87 27.28 8.06
N ALA A 63 1.30 26.53 7.10
CA ALA A 63 -0.01 25.96 7.23
C ALA A 63 -0.02 25.13 8.52
N GLU A 64 -0.81 25.58 9.49
CA GLU A 64 -1.07 24.86 10.73
C GLU A 64 -1.63 23.49 10.32
N LYS A 65 -0.77 22.45 10.37
CA LYS A 65 -1.17 21.07 10.05
C LYS A 65 -2.36 20.76 10.96
N ALA A 66 -3.55 20.63 10.37
CA ALA A 66 -4.73 20.21 11.10
C ALA A 66 -4.37 18.94 11.90
N ALA A 67 -4.51 19.01 13.23
CA ALA A 67 -4.16 17.93 14.13
C ALA A 67 -5.15 16.76 13.97
N TYR A 68 -5.01 16.02 12.87
CA TYR A 68 -5.56 14.69 12.73
C TYR A 68 -4.68 13.75 13.57
N GLY A 69 -5.30 12.94 14.43
CA GLY A 69 -4.65 12.21 15.52
C GLY A 69 -3.73 11.04 15.14
N VAL A 70 -3.02 11.11 14.01
CA VAL A 70 -2.01 10.14 13.60
C VAL A 70 -0.73 10.90 13.29
N SER A 71 0.39 10.48 13.85
CA SER A 71 1.68 11.13 13.62
C SER A 71 2.20 10.86 12.20
N ASP A 72 3.09 11.72 11.71
CA ASP A 72 3.79 11.51 10.44
C ASP A 72 4.54 10.16 10.46
N ALA A 73 5.17 9.81 11.59
CA ALA A 73 5.88 8.53 11.77
C ALA A 73 4.96 7.30 11.69
N GLU A 74 3.77 7.37 12.28
CA GLU A 74 2.78 6.29 12.17
C GLU A 74 2.27 6.14 10.73
N THR A 75 2.08 7.27 10.04
CA THR A 75 1.66 7.29 8.63
C THR A 75 2.74 6.69 7.72
N ILE A 76 4.00 7.08 7.89
CA ILE A 76 5.13 6.52 7.13
C ILE A 76 5.26 5.03 7.38
N ALA A 77 5.23 4.61 8.65
CA ALA A 77 5.33 3.19 8.98
C ALA A 77 4.15 2.37 8.41
N TYR A 78 2.96 2.97 8.28
CA TYR A 78 1.84 2.36 7.59
C TYR A 78 2.11 2.22 6.09
N GLN A 79 2.58 3.29 5.43
CA GLN A 79 2.92 3.27 4.01
C GLN A 79 4.01 2.23 3.71
N ASP A 80 5.05 2.12 4.54
CA ASP A 80 6.09 1.11 4.39
C ASP A 80 5.53 -0.32 4.44
N ARG A 81 4.59 -0.57 5.35
CA ARG A 81 3.93 -1.88 5.44
C ARG A 81 3.05 -2.17 4.23
N GLU A 82 2.27 -1.21 3.76
CA GLU A 82 1.43 -1.41 2.56
C GLU A 82 2.27 -1.61 1.29
N LEU A 83 3.32 -0.81 1.12
CA LEU A 83 4.28 -0.98 0.02
C LEU A 83 5.00 -2.33 0.12
N GLY A 84 5.41 -2.73 1.32
CA GLY A 84 6.00 -4.04 1.59
C GLY A 84 5.05 -5.21 1.27
N LYS A 85 3.75 -5.07 1.56
CA LYS A 85 2.72 -6.07 1.17
C LYS A 85 2.57 -6.15 -0.35
N ALA A 86 2.55 -5.00 -1.03
CA ALA A 86 2.44 -4.96 -2.50
C ALA A 86 3.67 -5.60 -3.17
N LEU A 87 4.88 -5.31 -2.66
CA LEU A 87 6.14 -5.94 -3.12
C LEU A 87 6.14 -7.46 -2.89
N LEU A 88 5.66 -7.94 -1.73
CA LEU A 88 5.54 -9.37 -1.46
C LEU A 88 4.57 -10.05 -2.43
N LEU A 89 3.43 -9.43 -2.72
CA LEU A 89 2.45 -9.99 -3.64
C LEU A 89 3.05 -10.07 -5.06
N MET A 90 3.75 -9.03 -5.48
CA MET A 90 4.45 -9.03 -6.77
C MET A 90 5.56 -10.09 -6.84
N GLU A 91 6.37 -10.24 -5.78
CA GLU A 91 7.37 -11.30 -5.64
C GLU A 91 6.76 -12.68 -5.90
N LEU A 92 5.64 -13.00 -5.24
CA LEU A 92 4.94 -14.28 -5.39
C LEU A 92 4.40 -14.49 -6.80
N HIS A 93 3.79 -13.46 -7.39
CA HIS A 93 3.25 -13.54 -8.75
C HIS A 93 4.34 -13.73 -9.79
N LEU A 94 5.48 -13.03 -9.66
CA LEU A 94 6.63 -13.19 -10.54
C LEU A 94 7.25 -14.60 -10.41
N GLN A 95 7.36 -15.16 -9.20
CA GLN A 95 7.80 -16.55 -9.00
C GLN A 95 6.88 -17.56 -9.71
N GLN A 96 5.61 -17.23 -9.84
CA GLN A 96 4.61 -18.02 -10.55
C GLN A 96 4.47 -17.62 -12.03
N LYS A 97 5.39 -16.80 -12.56
CA LYS A 97 5.38 -16.32 -13.95
C LYS A 97 4.08 -15.59 -14.32
N CYS A 98 3.54 -14.83 -13.38
CA CYS A 98 2.24 -14.16 -13.47
C CYS A 98 1.06 -15.10 -13.81
N LYS A 99 1.15 -16.38 -13.44
CA LYS A 99 0.12 -17.38 -13.72
C LYS A 99 -0.42 -18.03 -12.44
N ILE A 100 -1.72 -18.21 -12.36
CA ILE A 100 -2.39 -19.01 -11.33
C ILE A 100 -2.89 -20.28 -12.02
N ASN A 101 -2.42 -21.44 -11.56
CA ASN A 101 -2.73 -22.73 -12.18
C ASN A 101 -2.45 -22.77 -13.71
N GLY A 102 -1.37 -22.12 -14.14
CA GLY A 102 -0.96 -22.03 -15.55
C GLY A 102 -1.74 -21.01 -16.38
N VAL A 103 -2.76 -20.35 -15.81
CA VAL A 103 -3.55 -19.31 -16.49
C VAL A 103 -3.02 -17.93 -16.08
N PRO A 104 -2.79 -17.00 -17.03
CA PRO A 104 -2.39 -15.62 -16.72
C PRO A 104 -3.32 -14.96 -15.69
N CYS A 105 -2.76 -14.35 -14.63
CA CYS A 105 -3.54 -13.55 -13.69
C CYS A 105 -3.85 -12.17 -14.28
N ASP A 106 -5.09 -11.72 -14.15
CA ASP A 106 -5.53 -10.36 -14.50
C ASP A 106 -5.05 -9.30 -13.49
N CYS A 107 -4.37 -9.74 -12.44
CA CYS A 107 -3.85 -8.90 -11.36
C CYS A 107 -2.38 -8.49 -11.55
N CYS A 108 -1.60 -9.23 -12.36
CA CYS A 108 -0.15 -9.03 -12.44
C CYS A 108 0.24 -7.66 -13.01
N GLU A 109 -0.58 -7.12 -13.91
CA GLU A 109 -0.40 -5.78 -14.48
C GLU A 109 -0.76 -4.66 -13.49
N LYS A 110 -1.57 -4.96 -12.47
CA LYS A 110 -2.06 -3.99 -11.48
C LYS A 110 -1.10 -3.82 -10.31
N HIS A 111 -0.32 -4.85 -9.97
CA HIS A 111 0.61 -4.79 -8.83
C HIS A 111 1.71 -3.73 -9.00
N PRO A 112 2.42 -3.63 -10.13
CA PRO A 112 3.41 -2.56 -10.33
C PRO A 112 2.81 -1.17 -10.22
N MET A 113 1.58 -0.95 -10.71
CA MET A 113 0.89 0.34 -10.59
C MET A 113 0.60 0.72 -9.13
N ALA A 114 0.17 -0.25 -8.31
CA ALA A 114 -0.04 -0.03 -6.89
C ALA A 114 1.28 0.26 -6.14
N ILE A 115 2.35 -0.46 -6.50
CA ILE A 115 3.69 -0.24 -5.95
C ILE A 115 4.21 1.16 -6.31
N GLU A 116 4.05 1.58 -7.57
CA GLU A 116 4.40 2.92 -8.03
C GLU A 116 3.66 3.99 -7.23
N ALA A 117 2.33 3.89 -7.10
CA ALA A 117 1.53 4.86 -6.37
C ALA A 117 1.94 4.98 -4.88
N LEU A 118 2.08 3.84 -4.19
CA LEU A 118 2.48 3.82 -2.78
C LEU A 118 3.90 4.38 -2.57
N ALA A 119 4.83 4.07 -3.48
CA ALA A 119 6.18 4.60 -3.42
C ALA A 119 6.23 6.11 -3.68
N GLU A 120 5.47 6.63 -4.66
CA GLU A 120 5.41 8.07 -4.91
C GLU A 120 4.76 8.86 -3.76
N GLU A 121 3.73 8.30 -3.12
CA GLU A 121 3.14 8.88 -1.91
C GLU A 121 4.18 8.96 -0.77
N ALA A 122 4.88 7.86 -0.49
CA ALA A 122 5.90 7.81 0.55
C ALA A 122 7.10 8.72 0.24
N LEU A 123 7.49 8.84 -1.03
CA LEU A 123 8.53 9.77 -1.49
C LEU A 123 8.12 11.23 -1.18
N GLY A 124 6.88 11.61 -1.49
CA GLY A 124 6.38 12.96 -1.20
C GLY A 124 6.35 13.31 0.29
N MET A 125 6.25 12.31 1.16
CA MET A 125 6.28 12.48 2.62
C MET A 125 7.69 12.53 3.21
N THR A 126 8.61 11.72 2.69
CA THR A 126 9.91 11.47 3.32
C THR A 126 11.09 12.11 2.61
N GLY A 127 11.02 12.27 1.29
CA GLY A 127 12.14 12.65 0.43
C GLY A 127 13.23 11.57 0.29
N ASP A 128 13.01 10.33 0.77
CA ASP A 128 14.00 9.26 0.72
C ASP A 128 14.12 8.66 -0.69
N SER A 129 15.34 8.57 -1.22
CA SER A 129 15.62 8.05 -2.55
C SER A 129 15.20 6.59 -2.75
N GLN A 130 15.11 5.78 -1.68
CA GLN A 130 14.70 4.38 -1.82
C GLN A 130 13.33 4.22 -2.50
N TYR A 131 12.40 5.15 -2.25
CA TYR A 131 11.08 5.11 -2.87
C TYR A 131 11.16 5.45 -4.36
N SER A 132 12.08 6.35 -4.76
CA SER A 132 12.31 6.64 -6.18
C SER A 132 12.87 5.44 -6.95
N ASP A 133 13.74 4.64 -6.31
CA ASP A 133 14.26 3.40 -6.89
C ASP A 133 13.14 2.36 -7.09
N ILE A 134 12.23 2.24 -6.11
CA ILE A 134 11.06 1.37 -6.18
C ILE A 134 10.09 1.83 -7.29
N THR A 135 9.83 3.13 -7.42
CA THR A 135 9.03 3.71 -8.50
C THR A 135 9.64 3.41 -9.88
N ALA A 136 10.94 3.61 -10.04
CA ALA A 136 11.63 3.31 -11.29
C ALA A 136 11.58 1.82 -11.63
N TRP A 137 11.73 0.95 -10.62
CA TRP A 137 11.58 -0.48 -10.76
C TRP A 137 10.17 -0.87 -11.20
N ALA A 138 9.14 -0.34 -10.53
CA ALA A 138 7.74 -0.63 -10.84
C ALA A 138 7.40 -0.28 -12.29
N ARG A 139 7.79 0.91 -12.75
CA ARG A 139 7.62 1.36 -14.14
C ARG A 139 8.27 0.43 -15.16
N ARG A 140 9.47 -0.07 -14.86
CA ARG A 140 10.19 -1.02 -15.72
C ARG A 140 9.45 -2.36 -15.83
N VAL A 141 8.85 -2.81 -14.73
CA VAL A 141 8.19 -4.12 -14.64
C VAL A 141 6.79 -4.12 -15.24
N THR A 142 6.06 -3.00 -15.20
CA THR A 142 4.69 -2.85 -15.75
C THR A 142 4.49 -3.45 -17.15
N PRO A 143 5.29 -3.11 -18.19
CA PRO A 143 5.07 -3.68 -19.53
C PRO A 143 5.33 -5.18 -19.61
N MET A 144 6.10 -5.75 -18.67
CA MET A 144 6.47 -7.17 -18.64
C MET A 144 5.40 -8.03 -17.97
N THR A 145 4.47 -7.44 -17.19
CA THR A 145 3.47 -8.20 -16.44
C THR A 145 2.05 -8.08 -16.99
N THR A 146 1.92 -7.62 -18.23
CA THR A 146 0.64 -7.61 -18.94
C THR A 146 0.09 -9.03 -19.11
N THR A 147 -1.23 -9.13 -19.30
CA THR A 147 -1.88 -10.42 -19.63
C THR A 147 -1.27 -11.04 -20.90
N ALA A 148 -0.93 -10.22 -21.91
CA ALA A 148 -0.33 -10.69 -23.16
C ALA A 148 1.09 -11.24 -22.96
N ALA A 149 1.94 -10.53 -22.19
CA ALA A 149 3.29 -10.97 -21.83
C ALA A 149 3.26 -12.28 -21.01
N SER A 150 2.33 -12.37 -20.06
CA SER A 150 2.14 -13.58 -19.25
C SER A 150 1.65 -14.76 -20.10
N THR A 151 0.73 -14.52 -21.06
CA THR A 151 0.21 -15.56 -21.96
C THR A 151 1.30 -16.11 -22.88
N SER A 152 2.09 -15.22 -23.49
CA SER A 152 3.16 -15.60 -24.42
C SER A 152 4.36 -16.22 -23.72
N GLY A 153 4.58 -15.92 -22.44
CA GLY A 153 5.76 -16.33 -21.70
C GLY A 153 7.04 -15.60 -22.14
N GLU A 154 6.90 -14.44 -22.79
CA GLU A 154 8.01 -13.66 -23.34
C GLU A 154 9.11 -13.36 -22.30
N TYR A 155 8.72 -13.14 -21.03
CA TYR A 155 9.62 -12.78 -19.93
C TYR A 155 9.78 -13.88 -18.87
N ASP A 156 9.40 -15.12 -19.18
CA ASP A 156 9.40 -16.24 -18.22
C ASP A 156 10.77 -16.46 -17.54
N GLU A 157 11.87 -16.24 -18.26
CA GLU A 157 13.24 -16.38 -17.75
C GLU A 157 13.72 -15.17 -16.91
N LEU A 158 13.07 -14.02 -17.07
CA LEU A 158 13.42 -12.79 -16.35
C LEU A 158 12.67 -12.69 -15.01
N TYR A 159 11.46 -13.24 -14.92
CA TYR A 159 10.62 -13.13 -13.72
C TYR A 159 11.28 -13.59 -12.42
N PRO A 160 12.08 -14.67 -12.36
CA PRO A 160 12.78 -15.05 -11.13
C PRO A 160 13.73 -13.96 -10.61
N GLN A 161 14.38 -13.22 -11.52
CA GLN A 161 15.27 -12.12 -11.15
C GLN A 161 14.46 -10.92 -10.62
N LEU A 162 13.37 -10.57 -11.30
CA LEU A 162 12.47 -9.50 -10.85
C LEU A 162 11.83 -9.81 -9.49
N ALA A 163 11.48 -11.08 -9.23
CA ALA A 163 10.98 -11.50 -7.93
C ALA A 163 12.03 -11.28 -6.83
N GLN A 164 13.29 -11.60 -7.11
CA GLN A 164 14.39 -11.35 -6.19
C GLN A 164 14.61 -9.85 -5.93
N GLU A 165 14.48 -9.01 -6.96
CA GLU A 165 14.54 -7.55 -6.79
C GLU A 165 13.42 -7.04 -5.87
N ALA A 166 12.17 -7.48 -6.08
CA ALA A 166 11.04 -7.12 -5.20
C ALA A 166 11.31 -7.52 -3.73
N ARG A 167 11.88 -8.71 -3.51
CA ARG A 167 12.31 -9.18 -2.18
C ARG A 167 13.37 -8.28 -1.57
N VAL A 168 14.37 -7.84 -2.35
CA VAL A 168 15.43 -6.95 -1.88
C VAL A 168 14.87 -5.59 -1.47
N PHE A 169 13.99 -4.99 -2.27
CA PHE A 169 13.31 -3.76 -1.90
C PHE A 169 12.51 -3.90 -0.61
N ARG A 170 11.72 -4.98 -0.50
CA ARG A 170 10.95 -5.26 0.73
C ARG A 170 11.85 -5.41 1.95
N LYS A 171 12.98 -6.12 1.82
CA LYS A 171 13.95 -6.27 2.91
C LYS A 171 14.55 -4.93 3.32
N HIS A 172 14.88 -4.08 2.36
CA HIS A 172 15.45 -2.77 2.61
C HIS A 172 14.44 -1.87 3.35
N LEU A 173 13.22 -1.80 2.81
CA LEU A 173 12.11 -1.03 3.36
C LEU A 173 11.74 -1.45 4.79
N MET A 174 11.64 -2.76 5.03
CA MET A 174 11.19 -3.30 6.32
C MET A 174 12.31 -3.55 7.32
N GLY A 175 13.58 -3.46 6.90
CA GLY A 175 14.75 -3.88 7.67
C GLY A 175 14.86 -5.39 7.90
N THR A 176 13.94 -6.20 7.37
CA THR A 176 13.87 -7.66 7.57
C THR A 176 13.11 -8.33 6.43
N GLU A 177 13.35 -9.63 6.23
CA GLU A 177 12.57 -10.46 5.31
C GLU A 177 11.36 -11.12 5.98
N ASP A 178 11.25 -11.07 7.31
CA ASP A 178 10.15 -11.67 8.05
C ASP A 178 8.82 -11.02 7.65
N ILE A 179 7.94 -11.83 7.06
CA ILE A 179 6.61 -11.41 6.61
C ILE A 179 5.75 -10.84 7.75
N LYS A 180 6.03 -11.22 9.01
CA LYS A 180 5.31 -10.68 10.17
C LYS A 180 5.53 -9.18 10.34
N ALA A 181 6.66 -8.65 9.85
CA ALA A 181 6.94 -7.21 9.91
C ALA A 181 5.95 -6.38 9.08
N LEU A 182 5.32 -6.99 8.06
CA LEU A 182 4.31 -6.35 7.22
C LEU A 182 2.97 -6.13 7.95
N ILE A 183 2.75 -6.79 9.08
CA ILE A 183 1.53 -6.69 9.86
C ILE A 183 1.81 -5.79 11.07
N SER A 184 0.97 -4.79 11.31
CA SER A 184 1.16 -3.92 12.47
C SER A 184 1.01 -4.70 13.79
N PRO A 185 1.63 -4.27 14.89
CA PRO A 185 1.43 -4.91 16.20
C PRO A 185 -0.05 -5.01 16.61
N GLU A 186 -0.82 -3.95 16.35
CA GLU A 186 -2.25 -3.88 16.61
C GLU A 186 -3.02 -4.91 15.76
N GLU A 187 -2.72 -4.99 14.46
CA GLU A 187 -3.39 -5.92 13.56
C GLU A 187 -3.05 -7.38 13.90
N ARG A 188 -1.80 -7.67 14.32
CA ARG A 188 -1.41 -8.98 14.86
C ARG A 188 -2.19 -9.34 16.11
N ALA A 189 -2.35 -8.40 17.04
CA ALA A 189 -3.13 -8.61 18.25
C ALA A 189 -4.60 -8.92 17.93
N ARG A 190 -5.19 -8.16 16.99
CA ARG A 190 -6.57 -8.41 16.51
C ARG A 190 -6.73 -9.80 15.90
N ILE A 191 -5.88 -10.17 14.93
CA ILE A 191 -5.92 -11.48 14.28
C ILE A 191 -5.78 -12.62 15.30
N THR A 192 -4.91 -12.45 16.29
CA THR A 192 -4.70 -13.44 17.35
C THR A 192 -5.97 -13.59 18.20
N ALA A 193 -6.60 -12.49 18.60
CA ALA A 193 -7.83 -12.51 19.39
C ALA A 193 -8.99 -13.16 18.64
N GLU A 194 -9.19 -12.80 17.36
CA GLU A 194 -10.20 -13.39 16.48
C GLU A 194 -9.98 -14.90 16.32
N THR A 195 -8.74 -15.32 16.07
CA THR A 195 -8.39 -16.74 15.92
C THR A 195 -8.68 -17.55 17.19
N ILE A 196 -8.35 -17.00 18.37
CA ILE A 196 -8.65 -17.64 19.65
C ILE A 196 -10.17 -17.76 19.87
N SER A 197 -10.94 -16.74 19.48
CA SER A 197 -12.41 -16.78 19.59
C SER A 197 -13.00 -17.89 18.72
N SER A 198 -12.64 -17.93 17.44
CA SER A 198 -13.16 -18.95 16.50
C SER A 198 -12.79 -20.38 16.91
N LEU A 199 -11.59 -20.58 17.46
CA LEU A 199 -11.17 -21.90 17.95
C LEU A 199 -11.96 -22.38 19.17
N LYS A 200 -12.41 -21.46 20.03
CA LYS A 200 -13.28 -21.79 21.17
C LYS A 200 -14.67 -22.19 20.69
N GLU A 201 -15.27 -21.40 19.80
CA GLU A 201 -16.58 -21.68 19.20
C GLU A 201 -16.60 -23.06 18.53
N MET A 202 -15.56 -23.42 17.77
CA MET A 202 -15.44 -24.73 17.13
C MET A 202 -15.28 -25.92 18.08
N ASN A 203 -14.80 -25.71 19.30
CA ASN A 203 -14.64 -26.75 20.31
C ASN A 203 -15.91 -26.91 21.16
N ASP A 204 -16.63 -25.82 21.38
CA ASP A 204 -17.90 -25.82 22.09
C ASP A 204 -19.01 -26.47 21.22
N ASP A 205 -18.97 -26.30 19.89
CA ASP A 205 -19.88 -26.99 18.94
C ASP A 205 -19.65 -28.51 18.81
N LYS A 206 -18.53 -29.02 19.37
CA LYS A 206 -18.17 -30.46 19.33
C LYS A 206 -18.42 -31.18 20.65
N SER A 207 -18.88 -30.47 21.69
CA SER A 207 -19.16 -31.00 23.03
C SER A 207 -20.66 -31.17 23.24
#